data_AF-A0A0N1F677-F1
#
_entry.id   AF-A0A0N1F677-F1
#
_cell.length_a   1.000
_cell.length_b   1.000
_cell.length_c   1.000
_cell.angle_alpha   90.00
_cell.angle_beta   90.00
_cell.angle_gamma   90.00
#
_symmetry.space_group_name_H-M   'P 1'
#
loop_
_entity.id
_entity.type
_entity.pdbx_description
1 polymer ?
#
loop_
_entity_poly.entity_id
_entity_poly.type
_entity_poly.pdbx_seq_one_letter_code
_entity_poly.pdbx_strand_id
1 'polypeptide(L)'
;MAHRIRVTHLLLAGGLLLAAQPALAQEGILFKNLVEGVIGGRPGDDIEYRQRPPLVVPPGSTLPRPQEPASARNAAWPNDPDVAARRAEAQGARAPAGSNPNWRNNPLLSQEELRRGRTTRDAGRPEVAEDHNNYNNQIAPIRIGRELAARTNQAAADQLVYGEEPPRRLLSEPPVGYRRPAGTAPVGPGKGGPVEDKQAVGQREFLTGQIPLQ
;
A
#
# COMPACT_ATOMS: atom_id res chain seq x y z
N MET A 1 1.29 7.66 -81.91
CA MET A 1 0.93 9.07 -82.17
C MET A 1 -0.33 9.38 -81.36
N ALA A 2 -0.54 10.42 -80.56
CA ALA A 2 0.24 11.37 -79.76
C ALA A 2 -0.81 12.13 -78.90
N HIS A 3 -0.49 12.46 -77.64
CA HIS A 3 -1.07 13.52 -76.76
C HIS A 3 -2.60 13.61 -76.50
N ARG A 4 -3.10 13.42 -75.26
CA ARG A 4 -3.17 14.33 -74.08
C ARG A 4 -4.00 15.62 -74.26
N ILE A 5 -5.04 15.81 -73.43
CA ILE A 5 -5.61 17.05 -72.79
C ILE A 5 -6.63 16.53 -71.74
N ARG A 6 -6.60 16.71 -70.40
CA ARG A 6 -6.57 17.85 -69.42
C ARG A 6 -7.92 18.56 -69.16
N VAL A 7 -8.07 19.02 -67.90
CA VAL A 7 -9.09 19.92 -67.25
C VAL A 7 -10.21 19.15 -66.51
N THR A 8 -10.41 19.07 -65.18
CA THR A 8 -10.33 19.90 -63.93
C THR A 8 -11.64 20.60 -63.49
N HIS A 9 -12.05 20.30 -62.24
CA HIS A 9 -12.92 21.04 -61.28
C HIS A 9 -14.45 21.07 -61.57
N LEU A 10 -15.40 21.03 -60.61
CA LEU A 10 -15.51 21.73 -59.32
C LEU A 10 -16.64 21.13 -58.43
N LEU A 11 -16.67 21.57 -57.18
CA LEU A 11 -17.42 21.12 -55.99
C LEU A 11 -18.88 21.65 -55.85
N LEU A 12 -19.59 20.96 -54.94
CA LEU A 12 -20.53 21.42 -53.90
C LEU A 12 -22.00 21.77 -54.22
N ALA A 13 -22.91 21.08 -53.52
CA ALA A 13 -23.90 21.61 -52.55
C ALA A 13 -25.33 21.02 -52.72
N GLY A 14 -25.93 20.60 -51.60
CA GLY A 14 -27.35 20.25 -51.50
C GLY A 14 -27.62 19.23 -50.39
N GLY A 15 -28.17 19.65 -49.27
CA GLY A 15 -28.32 18.83 -48.05
C GLY A 15 -29.70 18.24 -47.77
N LEU A 16 -29.72 17.53 -46.64
CA LEU A 16 -30.82 17.25 -45.70
C LEU A 16 -31.91 16.21 -46.04
N LEU A 17 -32.01 15.22 -45.13
CA LEU A 17 -33.16 14.42 -44.70
C LEU A 17 -33.74 13.36 -45.67
N LEU A 18 -33.45 12.08 -45.39
CA LEU A 18 -34.51 11.11 -45.11
C LEU A 18 -33.99 9.80 -44.48
N ALA A 19 -34.70 9.40 -43.43
CA ALA A 19 -34.88 8.04 -42.92
C ALA A 19 -33.68 7.33 -42.28
N ALA A 20 -33.71 7.34 -40.94
CA ALA A 20 -33.30 6.23 -40.11
C ALA A 20 -33.83 4.91 -40.70
N GLN A 21 -32.95 4.12 -41.31
CA GLN A 21 -33.24 2.73 -41.65
C GLN A 21 -33.11 1.93 -40.34
N PRO A 22 -34.13 1.18 -39.91
CA PRO A 22 -33.94 0.24 -38.81
C PRO A 22 -32.92 -0.79 -39.27
N ALA A 23 -31.86 -0.98 -38.50
CA ALA A 23 -31.01 -2.16 -38.63
C ALA A 23 -31.90 -3.38 -38.37
N LEU A 24 -32.32 -4.07 -39.43
CA LEU A 24 -33.07 -5.30 -39.30
C LEU A 24 -32.14 -6.35 -38.68
N ALA A 25 -32.51 -6.83 -37.50
CA ALA A 25 -31.89 -7.94 -36.80
C ALA A 25 -32.11 -9.25 -37.59
N GLN A 26 -31.42 -9.41 -38.72
CA GLN A 26 -31.31 -10.69 -39.43
C GLN A 26 -30.25 -11.62 -38.80
N GLU A 27 -29.52 -11.15 -37.79
CA GLU A 27 -28.55 -11.95 -37.03
C GLU A 27 -29.17 -12.99 -36.09
N GLY A 28 -30.46 -12.89 -35.78
CA GLY A 28 -31.11 -13.82 -34.85
C GLY A 28 -31.23 -15.26 -35.40
N ILE A 29 -31.51 -15.42 -36.70
CA ILE A 29 -31.73 -16.73 -37.31
C ILE A 29 -30.40 -17.42 -37.62
N LEU A 30 -29.41 -16.66 -38.07
CA LEU A 30 -28.06 -17.14 -38.31
C LEU A 30 -27.38 -17.58 -37.00
N PHE A 31 -27.49 -16.76 -35.95
CA PHE A 31 -26.96 -17.12 -34.63
C PHE A 31 -27.72 -18.31 -34.02
N LYS A 32 -29.06 -18.36 -34.16
CA LYS A 32 -29.87 -19.52 -33.71
C LYS A 32 -29.45 -20.81 -34.41
N ASN A 33 -29.30 -20.79 -35.73
CA ASN A 33 -28.91 -21.98 -36.51
C ASN A 33 -27.46 -22.40 -36.24
N LEU A 34 -26.55 -21.45 -36.01
CA LEU A 34 -25.16 -21.72 -35.63
C LEU A 34 -25.07 -22.35 -34.24
N VAL A 35 -25.83 -21.81 -33.28
CA VAL A 35 -25.89 -22.34 -31.90
C VAL A 35 -26.55 -23.72 -31.87
N GLU A 36 -27.65 -23.93 -32.60
CA GLU A 36 -28.29 -25.25 -32.73
C GLU A 36 -27.35 -26.29 -33.38
N GLY A 37 -26.54 -25.90 -34.36
CA GLY A 37 -25.60 -26.78 -35.05
C GLY A 37 -24.31 -27.11 -34.28
N VAL A 38 -23.83 -26.21 -33.41
CA VAL A 38 -22.59 -26.40 -32.63
C VAL A 38 -22.87 -27.01 -31.25
N ILE A 39 -24.01 -26.69 -30.64
CA ILE A 39 -24.34 -27.11 -29.27
C ILE A 39 -25.34 -28.28 -29.23
N GLY A 40 -25.88 -28.70 -30.37
CA GLY A 40 -26.59 -29.98 -30.50
C GLY A 40 -27.92 -30.02 -29.73
N GLY A 41 -28.68 -28.94 -29.72
CA GLY A 41 -29.98 -28.88 -29.06
C GLY A 41 -31.12 -29.00 -30.06
N ARG A 42 -31.60 -30.22 -30.35
CA ARG A 42 -32.93 -30.39 -30.97
C ARG A 42 -34.00 -30.13 -29.90
N PRO A 43 -35.03 -29.33 -30.18
CA PRO A 43 -36.16 -29.20 -29.27
C PRO A 43 -36.99 -30.49 -29.31
N GLY A 44 -36.71 -31.41 -28.39
CA GLY A 44 -37.44 -32.69 -28.28
C GLY A 44 -36.63 -33.87 -27.75
N ASP A 45 -35.32 -33.72 -27.51
CA ASP A 45 -34.56 -34.77 -26.83
C ASP A 45 -34.88 -34.70 -25.32
N ASP A 46 -35.84 -35.51 -24.88
CA ASP A 46 -36.16 -35.71 -23.47
C ASP A 46 -34.87 -36.05 -22.71
N ILE A 47 -34.60 -35.29 -21.65
CA ILE A 47 -33.41 -35.51 -20.81
C ILE A 47 -33.54 -36.90 -20.19
N GLU A 48 -32.66 -37.81 -20.60
CA GLU A 48 -32.60 -39.14 -20.03
C GLU A 48 -32.03 -39.04 -18.59
N TYR A 49 -32.92 -38.91 -17.61
CA TYR A 49 -32.58 -38.85 -16.20
C TYR A 49 -32.04 -40.21 -15.71
N ARG A 50 -30.77 -40.47 -15.98
CA ARG A 50 -30.06 -41.60 -15.41
C ARG A 50 -29.57 -41.28 -14.00
N GLN A 51 -29.49 -42.30 -13.17
CA GLN A 51 -28.86 -42.17 -11.86
C GLN A 51 -27.42 -41.67 -12.04
N ARG A 52 -27.02 -40.72 -11.17
CA ARG A 52 -25.66 -40.19 -11.18
C ARG A 52 -24.68 -41.36 -10.92
N PRO A 53 -23.53 -41.40 -11.61
CA PRO A 53 -22.52 -42.40 -11.32
C PRO A 53 -22.12 -42.33 -9.84
N PRO A 54 -21.83 -43.49 -9.20
CA PRO A 54 -21.46 -43.52 -7.79
C PRO A 54 -20.16 -42.73 -7.54
N LEU A 55 -20.06 -42.14 -6.35
CA LEU A 55 -18.89 -41.36 -5.95
C LEU A 55 -17.67 -42.29 -5.83
N VAL A 56 -16.61 -42.00 -6.59
CA VAL A 56 -15.35 -42.74 -6.49
C VAL A 56 -14.60 -42.24 -5.27
N VAL A 57 -14.51 -43.10 -4.25
CA VAL A 57 -13.72 -42.83 -3.05
C VAL A 57 -12.28 -43.32 -3.30
N PRO A 58 -11.25 -42.52 -2.98
CA PRO A 58 -9.86 -42.96 -3.06
C PRO A 58 -9.61 -44.24 -2.23
N PRO A 59 -8.70 -45.13 -2.68
CA PRO A 59 -8.46 -46.44 -2.05
C PRO A 59 -7.85 -46.37 -0.63
N GLY A 60 -7.51 -45.17 -0.13
CA GLY A 60 -6.97 -44.99 1.21
C GLY A 60 -7.16 -43.57 1.73
N SER A 61 -7.24 -43.44 3.05
CA SER A 61 -7.32 -42.16 3.78
C SER A 61 -5.95 -41.60 4.16
N THR A 62 -4.86 -42.22 3.71
CA THR A 62 -3.50 -41.81 4.03
C THR A 62 -3.19 -40.50 3.32
N LEU A 63 -3.13 -39.42 4.09
CA LEU A 63 -2.69 -38.12 3.59
C LEU A 63 -1.23 -38.23 3.12
N PRO A 64 -0.86 -37.54 2.02
CA PRO A 64 0.54 -37.35 1.67
C PRO A 64 1.32 -36.78 2.86
N ARG A 65 2.60 -37.15 3.00
CA ARG A 65 3.45 -36.58 4.05
C ARG A 65 3.43 -35.04 3.97
N PRO A 66 3.37 -34.34 5.12
CA PRO A 66 3.48 -32.88 5.14
C PRO A 66 4.72 -32.42 4.39
N GLN A 67 4.60 -31.31 3.67
CA GLN A 67 5.77 -30.66 3.07
C GLN A 67 6.74 -30.26 4.18
N GLU A 68 8.03 -30.41 3.92
CA GLU A 68 9.10 -29.91 4.79
C GLU A 68 8.83 -28.41 5.10
N PRO A 69 9.04 -27.97 6.34
CA PRO A 69 8.75 -26.60 6.71
C PRO A 69 9.60 -25.64 5.87
N ALA A 70 8.96 -24.63 5.28
CA ALA A 70 9.62 -23.59 4.50
C ALA A 70 10.63 -22.73 5.31
N SER A 71 10.81 -23.03 6.59
CA SER A 71 11.88 -22.49 7.44
C SER A 71 13.27 -23.02 7.08
N ALA A 72 13.36 -24.14 6.36
CA ALA A 72 14.61 -24.60 5.75
C ALA A 72 15.00 -23.62 4.65
N ARG A 73 16.05 -22.84 4.94
CA ARG A 73 16.56 -21.79 4.06
C ARG A 73 16.88 -22.39 2.68
N ASN A 74 16.07 -22.06 1.68
CA ASN A 74 16.25 -22.57 0.34
C ASN A 74 17.54 -21.97 -0.27
N ALA A 75 18.50 -22.84 -0.60
CA ALA A 75 19.82 -22.46 -1.11
C ALA A 75 19.78 -21.75 -2.48
N ALA A 76 18.63 -21.79 -3.17
CA ALA A 76 18.44 -21.10 -4.45
C ALA A 76 18.16 -19.59 -4.32
N TRP A 77 17.89 -19.07 -3.11
CA TRP A 77 17.64 -17.64 -2.91
C TRP A 77 18.91 -16.88 -2.55
N PRO A 78 19.17 -15.71 -3.19
CA PRO A 78 20.26 -14.84 -2.81
C PRO A 78 20.24 -14.45 -1.33
N ASN A 79 21.42 -14.22 -0.76
CA ASN A 79 21.53 -13.68 0.59
C ASN A 79 21.06 -12.22 0.60
N ASP A 80 20.02 -11.93 1.38
CA ASP A 80 19.58 -10.56 1.64
C ASP A 80 20.68 -9.75 2.36
N PRO A 81 21.17 -8.63 1.80
CA PRO A 81 22.21 -7.82 2.41
C PRO A 81 21.78 -7.21 3.74
N ASP A 82 20.49 -6.88 3.94
CA ASP A 82 20.01 -6.25 5.16
C ASP A 82 19.99 -7.24 6.33
N VAL A 83 19.60 -8.49 6.05
CA VAL A 83 19.67 -9.57 7.04
C VAL A 83 21.12 -9.91 7.38
N ALA A 84 22.02 -9.86 6.39
CA ALA A 84 23.45 -10.06 6.61
C ALA A 84 24.04 -8.94 7.48
N ALA A 85 23.72 -7.67 7.19
CA ALA A 85 24.13 -6.51 7.97
C ALA A 85 23.64 -6.62 9.43
N ARG A 86 22.35 -6.88 9.63
CA ARG A 86 21.76 -7.05 10.96
C ARG A 86 22.42 -8.18 11.76
N ARG A 87 22.78 -9.29 11.10
CA ARG A 87 23.50 -10.40 11.74
C ARG A 87 24.92 -9.99 12.12
N ALA A 88 25.63 -9.28 11.24
CA ALA A 88 26.98 -8.78 11.51
C ALA A 88 26.99 -7.78 12.67
N GLU A 89 26.02 -6.87 12.73
CA GLU A 89 25.85 -5.93 13.85
C GLU A 89 25.60 -6.66 15.17
N ALA A 90 24.68 -7.64 15.18
CA ALA A 90 24.38 -8.43 16.37
C ALA A 90 25.60 -9.25 16.85
N GLN A 91 26.43 -9.75 15.93
CA GLN A 91 27.69 -10.42 16.26
C GLN A 91 28.72 -9.43 16.80
N GLY A 92 28.84 -8.25 16.18
CA GLY A 92 29.73 -7.18 16.63
C GLY A 92 29.39 -6.65 18.02
N ALA A 93 28.09 -6.57 18.36
CA ALA A 93 27.62 -6.16 19.68
C ALA A 93 27.92 -7.19 20.79
N ARG A 94 28.03 -8.48 20.43
CA ARG A 94 28.38 -9.57 21.36
C ARG A 94 29.88 -9.81 21.46
N ALA A 95 30.68 -9.24 20.55
CA ALA A 95 32.12 -9.42 20.56
C ALA A 95 32.74 -8.71 21.78
N PRO A 96 33.69 -9.36 22.49
CA PRO A 96 34.40 -8.70 23.59
C PRO A 96 35.20 -7.50 23.06
N ALA A 97 35.38 -6.49 23.91
CA ALA A 97 36.13 -5.28 23.57
C ALA A 97 37.51 -5.63 22.99
N GLY A 98 37.82 -5.14 21.80
CA GLY A 98 39.07 -5.42 21.07
C GLY A 98 39.04 -6.62 20.11
N SER A 99 38.01 -7.47 20.13
CA SER A 99 37.89 -8.62 19.20
C SER A 99 37.11 -8.30 17.92
N ASN A 100 36.40 -7.16 17.89
CA ASN A 100 35.59 -6.80 16.74
C ASN A 100 36.48 -6.53 15.50
N PRO A 101 36.33 -7.31 14.40
CA PRO A 101 37.17 -7.18 13.20
C PRO A 101 37.12 -5.79 12.57
N ASN A 102 36.01 -5.06 12.72
CA ASN A 102 35.85 -3.71 12.18
C ASN A 102 36.80 -2.70 12.83
N TRP A 103 37.34 -3.01 14.02
CA TRP A 103 38.22 -2.14 14.80
C TRP A 103 39.70 -2.47 14.58
N ARG A 104 40.02 -3.56 13.87
CA ARG A 104 41.40 -3.97 13.58
C ARG A 104 42.14 -3.00 12.68
N ASN A 105 41.41 -2.31 11.81
CA ASN A 105 41.96 -1.36 10.83
C ASN A 105 41.91 0.10 11.31
N ASN A 106 41.33 0.35 12.50
CA ASN A 106 41.34 1.67 13.09
C ASN A 106 42.45 1.71 14.14
N PRO A 107 43.58 2.40 13.90
CA PRO A 107 44.59 2.56 14.94
C PRO A 107 43.94 3.21 16.15
N LEU A 108 44.00 2.54 17.31
CA LEU A 108 43.58 3.14 18.57
C LEU A 108 44.47 4.36 18.80
N LEU A 109 43.89 5.57 18.70
CA LEU A 109 44.62 6.80 18.94
C LEU A 109 45.13 6.81 20.38
N SER A 110 46.40 7.14 20.57
CA SER A 110 46.96 7.28 21.90
C SER A 110 46.37 8.50 22.61
N GLN A 111 46.47 8.52 23.95
CA GLN A 111 46.00 9.66 24.73
C GLN A 111 46.77 10.94 24.35
N GLU A 112 48.05 10.86 23.98
CA GLU A 112 48.81 11.98 23.40
C GLU A 112 48.27 12.44 22.04
N GLU A 113 47.91 11.53 21.15
CA GLU A 113 47.37 11.87 19.81
C GLU A 113 46.02 12.58 19.91
N LEU A 114 45.14 12.11 20.80
CA LEU A 114 43.89 12.79 21.13
C LEU A 114 44.11 14.19 21.71
N ARG A 115 45.21 14.38 22.46
CA ARG A 115 45.57 15.68 23.04
C ARG A 115 46.18 16.63 22.02
N ARG A 116 46.92 16.14 21.01
CA ARG A 116 47.45 16.99 19.93
C ARG A 116 46.36 17.70 19.13
N GLY A 117 45.20 17.07 18.96
CA GLY A 117 44.04 17.69 18.30
C GLY A 117 43.24 18.65 19.20
N ARG A 118 43.52 18.69 20.51
CA ARG A 118 42.84 19.57 21.47
C ARG A 118 43.54 20.91 21.53
N THR A 119 43.12 21.86 20.70
CA THR A 119 43.54 23.26 20.85
C THR A 119 42.81 23.89 22.03
N THR A 120 43.51 24.66 22.87
CA THR A 120 42.94 25.40 24.02
C THR A 120 42.31 26.73 23.62
N ARG A 121 42.40 27.10 22.35
CA ARG A 121 41.70 28.24 21.75
C ARG A 121 40.85 27.74 20.59
N ASP A 122 39.63 28.25 20.57
CA ASP A 122 38.74 28.33 19.41
C ASP A 122 39.35 29.26 18.35
N ALA A 123 40.50 28.88 17.81
CA ALA A 123 41.16 29.62 16.74
C ALA A 123 40.69 29.04 15.41
N GLY A 124 39.55 29.54 14.93
CA GLY A 124 39.11 29.31 13.56
C GLY A 124 38.17 28.12 13.35
N ARG A 125 37.25 27.85 14.30
CA ARG A 125 36.03 27.14 13.90
C ARG A 125 35.35 28.00 12.83
N PRO A 126 35.08 27.48 11.61
CA PRO A 126 34.29 28.23 10.66
C PRO A 126 32.97 28.55 11.34
N GLU A 127 32.68 29.84 11.52
CA GLU A 127 31.38 30.30 11.97
C GLU A 127 30.39 29.89 10.88
N VAL A 128 29.74 28.75 11.08
CA VAL A 128 28.67 28.31 10.19
C VAL A 128 27.54 29.29 10.43
N ALA A 129 27.44 30.30 9.55
CA ALA A 129 26.30 31.20 9.52
C ALA A 129 25.02 30.37 9.68
N GLU A 130 24.12 30.78 10.57
CA GLU A 130 22.95 29.97 10.96
C GLU A 130 22.08 29.57 9.75
N ASP A 131 22.08 30.40 8.71
CA ASP A 131 21.42 30.17 7.42
C ASP A 131 22.07 29.07 6.55
N HIS A 132 23.33 28.70 6.82
CA HIS A 132 24.08 27.69 6.06
C HIS A 132 24.34 26.40 6.87
N ASN A 133 23.62 26.19 7.97
CA ASN A 133 23.72 24.94 8.72
C ASN A 133 22.84 23.85 8.07
N ASN A 134 23.37 22.62 8.01
CA ASN A 134 22.63 21.43 7.62
C ASN A 134 21.29 21.30 8.37
N TYR A 135 21.27 21.67 9.66
CA TYR A 135 20.05 21.64 10.45
C TYR A 135 18.97 22.56 9.89
N ASN A 136 19.30 23.82 9.60
CA ASN A 136 18.32 24.81 9.14
C ASN A 136 17.84 24.52 7.71
N ASN A 137 18.75 24.10 6.83
CA ASN A 137 18.45 23.88 5.41
C ASN A 137 17.80 22.52 5.11
N GLN A 138 18.21 21.46 5.80
CA GLN A 138 17.75 20.09 5.49
C GLN A 138 16.82 19.53 6.57
N ILE A 139 17.18 19.66 7.84
CA ILE A 139 16.50 18.94 8.93
C ILE A 139 15.24 19.69 9.40
N ALA A 140 15.32 21.00 9.58
CA ALA A 140 14.23 21.81 10.12
C ALA A 140 12.99 21.79 9.22
N PRO A 141 13.07 21.95 7.88
CA PRO A 141 11.89 21.90 7.01
C PRO A 141 11.20 20.52 7.04
N ILE A 142 11.98 19.42 7.09
CA ILE A 142 11.44 18.06 7.18
C ILE A 142 10.73 17.87 8.52
N ARG A 143 11.31 18.34 9.63
CA ARG A 143 10.70 18.25 10.96
C ARG A 143 9.40 19.05 11.03
N ILE A 144 9.42 20.29 10.55
CA ILE A 144 8.23 21.16 10.51
C ILE A 144 7.13 20.53 9.65
N GLY A 145 7.48 20.01 8.46
CA GLY A 145 6.52 19.33 7.60
C GLY A 145 5.91 18.10 8.26
N ARG A 146 6.72 17.28 8.94
CA ARG A 146 6.25 16.12 9.70
C ARG A 146 5.33 16.52 10.85
N GLU A 147 5.70 17.54 11.63
CA GLU A 147 4.90 18.02 12.75
C GLU A 147 3.57 18.63 12.27
N LEU A 148 3.59 19.40 11.18
CA LEU A 148 2.38 19.96 10.58
C LEU A 148 1.45 18.84 10.10
N ALA A 149 1.97 17.84 9.38
CA ALA A 149 1.20 16.69 8.94
C ALA A 149 0.60 15.91 10.13
N ALA A 150 1.37 15.71 11.21
CA ALA A 150 0.89 15.07 12.42
C ALA A 150 -0.26 15.86 13.07
N ARG A 151 -0.12 17.20 13.19
CA ARG A 151 -1.18 18.07 13.72
C ARG A 151 -2.44 18.03 12.86
N THR A 152 -2.30 18.05 11.53
CA THR A 152 -3.44 17.93 10.62
C THR A 152 -4.13 16.56 10.73
N ASN A 153 -3.38 15.49 10.93
CA ASN A 153 -3.95 14.15 11.14
C ASN A 153 -4.65 14.04 12.50
N GLN A 154 -4.10 14.63 13.55
CA GLN A 154 -4.74 14.71 14.86
C GLN A 154 -6.03 15.53 14.82
N ALA A 155 -6.00 16.73 14.23
CA ALA A 155 -7.21 17.56 14.07
C ALA A 155 -8.28 16.84 13.24
N ALA A 156 -7.88 16.04 12.25
CA ALA A 156 -8.81 15.21 11.51
C ALA A 156 -9.37 14.08 12.37
N ALA A 157 -8.56 13.46 13.24
CA ALA A 157 -8.97 12.44 14.20
C ALA A 157 -10.00 12.97 15.22
N ASP A 158 -9.77 14.18 15.74
CA ASP A 158 -10.65 14.83 16.71
C ASP A 158 -12.01 15.23 16.11
N GLN A 159 -12.07 15.42 14.79
CA GLN A 159 -13.31 15.72 14.05
C GLN A 159 -14.11 14.48 13.67
N LEU A 160 -13.64 13.26 13.96
CA LEU A 160 -14.44 12.05 13.69
C LEU A 160 -15.62 11.99 14.65
N VAL A 161 -16.81 12.17 14.10
CA VAL A 161 -18.06 11.91 14.80
C VAL A 161 -18.44 10.45 14.60
N TYR A 162 -18.79 9.80 15.70
CA TYR A 162 -19.20 8.41 15.68
C TYR A 162 -20.52 8.22 14.92
N GLY A 163 -20.54 7.31 13.95
CA GLY A 163 -21.71 7.03 13.09
C GLY A 163 -21.82 7.90 11.83
N GLU A 164 -20.98 8.93 11.70
CA GLU A 164 -20.85 9.72 10.49
C GLU A 164 -19.62 9.30 9.67
N GLU A 165 -19.71 9.42 8.35
CA GLU A 165 -18.61 9.09 7.47
C GLU A 165 -17.67 10.30 7.31
N PRO A 166 -16.36 10.15 7.60
CA PRO A 166 -15.40 11.22 7.36
C PRO A 166 -15.29 11.58 5.87
N PRO A 167 -15.06 12.85 5.54
CA PRO A 167 -14.89 13.28 4.15
C PRO A 167 -13.66 12.61 3.52
N ARG A 168 -13.77 12.24 2.24
CA ARG A 168 -12.67 11.65 1.47
C ARG A 168 -11.58 12.69 1.20
N ARG A 169 -10.34 12.38 1.56
CA ARG A 169 -9.15 13.24 1.42
C ARG A 169 -8.13 12.68 0.43
N LEU A 170 -7.98 11.36 0.37
CA LEU A 170 -6.97 10.68 -0.45
C LEU A 170 -7.63 9.76 -1.48
N LEU A 171 -6.91 9.49 -2.57
CA LEU A 171 -7.40 8.55 -3.59
C LEU A 171 -7.41 7.09 -3.11
N SER A 172 -6.57 6.77 -2.13
CA SER A 172 -6.52 5.47 -1.46
C SER A 172 -7.68 5.24 -0.49
N GLU A 173 -8.38 6.30 -0.10
CA GLU A 173 -9.58 6.18 0.73
C GLU A 173 -10.77 5.76 -0.15
N PRO A 174 -11.67 4.93 0.40
CA PRO A 174 -12.83 4.47 -0.35
C PRO A 174 -13.73 5.65 -0.75
N PRO A 175 -14.54 5.48 -1.81
CA PRO A 175 -15.55 6.48 -2.18
C PRO A 175 -16.51 6.77 -1.03
N VAL A 176 -17.14 7.96 -1.07
CA VAL A 176 -18.20 8.34 -0.13
C VAL A 176 -19.33 7.30 -0.13
N GLY A 177 -19.80 6.94 1.05
CA GLY A 177 -20.85 5.96 1.35
C GLY A 177 -20.32 4.63 1.88
N TYR A 178 -19.05 4.31 1.64
CA TYR A 178 -18.48 2.98 1.93
C TYR A 178 -18.00 2.81 3.36
N ARG A 179 -17.74 3.91 4.09
CA ARG A 179 -17.32 3.83 5.50
C ARG A 179 -18.50 3.92 6.47
N ARG A 180 -19.73 4.05 5.96
CA ARG A 180 -20.94 4.05 6.79
C ARG A 180 -21.30 2.61 7.20
N PRO A 181 -21.51 2.33 8.50
CA PRO A 181 -22.00 1.02 8.93
C PRO A 181 -23.41 0.77 8.36
N ALA A 182 -23.77 -0.50 8.17
CA ALA A 182 -25.14 -0.85 7.79
C ALA A 182 -26.14 -0.33 8.83
N GLY A 183 -27.34 0.08 8.41
CA GLY A 183 -28.34 0.65 9.31
C GLY A 183 -28.80 -0.27 10.46
N THR A 184 -28.54 -1.57 10.35
CA THR A 184 -28.79 -2.59 11.38
C THR A 184 -27.57 -2.89 12.26
N ALA A 185 -26.40 -2.36 11.92
CA ALA A 185 -25.20 -2.58 12.69
C ALA A 185 -25.25 -1.75 13.99
N PRO A 186 -24.78 -2.28 15.12
CA PRO A 186 -24.71 -1.51 16.36
C PRO A 186 -23.71 -0.36 16.19
N VAL A 187 -24.24 0.87 16.21
CA VAL A 187 -23.47 2.11 16.18
C VAL A 187 -23.43 2.60 17.64
N GLY A 188 -22.39 2.24 18.38
CA GLY A 188 -21.88 2.88 19.60
C GLY A 188 -20.56 2.20 20.05
N PRO A 189 -19.87 2.69 21.10
CA PRO A 189 -19.33 1.72 22.05
C PRO A 189 -20.55 0.87 22.42
N GLY A 190 -20.57 -0.42 22.07
CA GLY A 190 -21.75 -1.25 22.29
C GLY A 190 -22.19 -1.24 23.77
N LYS A 191 -23.16 -2.06 24.15
CA LYS A 191 -23.60 -2.18 25.56
C LYS A 191 -22.46 -2.43 26.58
N GLY A 192 -21.24 -2.73 26.14
CA GLY A 192 -20.00 -2.72 26.93
C GLY A 192 -18.76 -2.26 26.14
N GLY A 193 -18.89 -1.31 25.20
CA GLY A 193 -17.72 -0.73 24.53
C GLY A 193 -16.89 0.13 25.50
N PRO A 194 -15.58 0.31 25.26
CA PRO A 194 -14.73 1.11 26.13
C PRO A 194 -15.27 2.54 26.21
N VAL A 195 -15.72 2.92 27.40
CA VAL A 195 -16.05 4.30 27.75
C VAL A 195 -14.75 4.97 28.09
N GLU A 196 -14.40 6.06 27.39
CA GLU A 196 -13.30 6.91 27.83
C GLU A 196 -13.61 7.41 29.24
N ASP A 197 -12.79 6.99 30.20
CA ASP A 197 -12.92 7.42 31.58
C ASP A 197 -12.43 8.87 31.71
N LYS A 198 -13.37 9.80 31.52
CA LYS A 198 -13.13 11.25 31.65
C LYS A 198 -12.92 11.68 33.11
N GLN A 199 -13.09 10.77 34.07
CA GLN A 199 -12.99 11.04 35.51
C GLN A 199 -11.73 10.46 36.16
N ALA A 200 -10.85 9.80 35.42
CA ALA A 200 -9.57 9.34 35.94
C ALA A 200 -8.63 10.53 36.21
N VAL A 201 -8.76 11.09 37.42
CA VAL A 201 -8.09 12.32 37.88
C VAL A 201 -6.57 12.31 37.62
N GLY A 202 -5.91 11.15 37.65
CA GLY A 202 -4.45 11.10 37.47
C GLY A 202 -3.92 11.13 36.03
N GLN A 203 -4.68 10.72 35.00
CA GLN A 203 -4.10 10.49 33.66
C GLN A 203 -3.88 11.79 32.86
N ARG A 204 -4.76 12.79 33.03
CA ARG A 204 -4.59 14.09 32.34
C ARG A 204 -3.48 14.92 32.98
N GLU A 205 -3.28 14.78 34.29
CA GLU A 205 -2.28 15.50 35.08
C GLU A 205 -0.84 15.15 34.66
N PHE A 206 -0.58 13.88 34.30
CA PHE A 206 0.71 13.47 33.72
C PHE A 206 0.94 14.00 32.31
N LEU A 207 -0.12 14.20 31.52
CA LEU A 207 -0.03 14.73 30.16
C LEU A 207 0.09 16.27 30.14
N THR A 208 -0.49 16.96 31.13
CA THR A 208 -0.42 18.42 31.27
C THR A 208 0.67 18.91 32.21
N GLY A 209 1.34 18.01 32.94
CA GLY A 209 2.46 18.32 33.82
C GLY A 209 2.10 19.08 35.10
N GLN A 210 0.82 19.11 35.50
CA GLN A 210 0.38 19.72 36.74
C GLN A 210 0.27 18.65 37.83
N ILE A 211 1.11 18.77 38.87
CA ILE A 211 1.07 17.90 40.05
C ILE A 211 -0.08 18.40 40.96
N PRO A 212 -0.96 17.52 41.44
CA PRO A 212 -1.96 17.92 42.42
C PRO A 212 -1.27 18.28 43.74
N LEU A 213 -1.42 19.54 44.18
CA LEU A 213 -1.10 19.95 45.54
C LEU A 213 -2.13 19.32 46.48
N GLN A 214 -1.64 18.56 47.47
CA GLN A 214 -2.45 17.95 48.53
C GLN A 214 -3.10 18.99 49.43
#